data_AF-A0A1E4TUU1-F1
#
_entry.id   AF-A0A1E4TUU1-F1
#
_cell.length_a   1.000
_cell.length_b   1.000
_cell.length_c   1.000
_cell.angle_alpha   90.00
_cell.angle_beta   90.00
_cell.angle_gamma   90.00
#
_symmetry.space_group_name_H-M   'P 1'
#
loop_
_entity.id
_entity.type
_entity.pdbx_description
1 polymer ?
#
loop_
_entity_poly.entity_id
_entity_poly.type
_entity_poly.pdbx_seq_one_letter_code
_entity_poly.pdbx_strand_id
1 'polypeptide(L)'
;SLLNNLKLNSTHSDNLDNIDYDIIAENQRGLIILGIPLFSKYSLVSPFDPPYYQNVNGNSINDLSLYPLPDLNWKWSWDRWYVLMNDDVDDKGFVYSAINFNSVNWKGKYKFGNSIRRRIWIRMREK
;
A
#
# COMPACT_ATOMS: atom_id res chain seq x y z
N SER A 1 5.28 -5.18 10.34
CA SER A 1 4.03 -5.07 9.57
C SER A 1 4.32 -5.30 8.09
N LEU A 2 3.31 -5.53 7.23
CA LEU A 2 3.47 -5.79 5.78
C LEU A 2 4.44 -4.81 5.07
N LEU A 3 4.33 -3.51 5.37
CA LEU A 3 5.19 -2.45 4.83
C LEU A 3 6.67 -2.62 5.19
N ASN A 4 6.98 -3.12 6.39
CA ASN A 4 8.36 -3.33 6.80
C ASN A 4 9.02 -4.44 5.97
N ASN A 5 8.28 -5.49 5.62
CA ASN A 5 8.79 -6.57 4.77
C ASN A 5 9.05 -6.06 3.35
N LEU A 6 8.15 -5.24 2.81
CA LEU A 6 8.34 -4.61 1.50
C LEU A 6 9.56 -3.68 1.48
N LYS A 7 9.77 -2.91 2.55
CA LYS A 7 10.94 -2.04 2.71
C LYS A 7 12.26 -2.83 2.77
N LEU A 8 12.29 -3.99 3.43
CA LEU A 8 13.46 -4.86 3.48
C LEU A 8 13.76 -5.49 2.11
N ASN A 9 12.72 -5.89 1.37
CA ASN A 9 12.90 -6.50 0.06
C ASN A 9 13.35 -5.48 -1.00
N SER A 10 12.89 -4.23 -0.93
CA SER A 10 13.37 -3.17 -1.84
C SER A 10 14.84 -2.83 -1.61
N THR A 11 15.38 -3.05 -0.41
CA THR A 11 16.81 -2.79 -0.13
C THR A 11 17.76 -3.87 -0.63
N HIS A 12 17.26 -5.00 -1.16
CA HIS A 12 18.08 -6.15 -1.54
C HIS A 12 18.24 -6.33 -3.06
N SER A 13 17.87 -5.35 -3.89
CA SER A 13 18.15 -5.39 -5.33
C SER A 13 19.60 -4.97 -5.64
N ASP A 14 20.53 -5.89 -5.40
CA ASP A 14 21.91 -5.76 -5.86
C ASP A 14 21.97 -5.85 -7.41
N ASN A 15 22.58 -4.84 -8.06
CA ASN A 15 22.96 -4.73 -9.50
C ASN A 15 22.07 -3.97 -10.52
N LEU A 16 21.20 -3.03 -10.13
CA LEU A 16 20.74 -1.99 -11.07
C LEU A 16 20.79 -0.60 -10.42
N ASP A 17 21.96 0.03 -10.43
CA ASP A 17 22.16 1.39 -9.90
C ASP A 17 21.27 2.47 -10.57
N ASN A 18 20.60 2.09 -11.66
CA ASN A 18 19.74 2.94 -12.48
C ASN A 18 18.25 2.63 -12.35
N ILE A 19 17.80 1.64 -11.56
CA ILE A 19 16.36 1.31 -11.42
C ILE A 19 15.99 1.20 -9.95
N ASP A 20 14.85 1.79 -9.60
CA ASP A 20 14.29 1.72 -8.25
C ASP A 20 12.75 1.75 -8.28
N TYR A 21 12.12 1.39 -7.17
CA TYR A 21 10.67 1.29 -7.03
C TYR A 21 10.17 2.10 -5.83
N ASP A 22 9.20 2.97 -6.08
CA ASP A 22 8.43 3.60 -5.03
C ASP A 22 7.23 2.73 -4.64
N ILE A 23 6.97 2.61 -3.33
CA ILE A 23 5.91 1.77 -2.77
C ILE A 23 5.01 2.60 -1.85
N ILE A 24 3.71 2.58 -2.13
CA ILE A 24 2.69 3.28 -1.33
C ILE A 24 1.64 2.30 -0.85
N ALA A 25 1.28 2.36 0.43
CA ALA A 25 0.13 1.67 0.97
C ALA A 25 -1.12 2.56 0.93
N GLU A 26 -2.20 2.03 0.38
CA GLU A 26 -3.55 2.55 0.50
C GLU A 26 -4.28 1.85 1.64
N ASN A 27 -4.70 2.59 2.66
CA ASN A 27 -5.34 2.07 3.87
C ASN A 27 -6.82 2.46 3.91
N GLN A 28 -7.71 1.54 4.26
CA GLN A 28 -9.13 1.85 4.44
C GLN A 28 -9.70 1.06 5.62
N ARG A 29 -10.66 1.65 6.32
CA ARG A 29 -11.46 0.99 7.38
C ARG A 29 -12.90 0.84 6.93
N GLY A 30 -13.59 -0.18 7.39
CA GLY A 30 -14.95 -0.49 6.97
C GLY A 30 -15.39 -1.89 7.36
N LEU A 31 -16.42 -2.40 6.70
CA LEU A 31 -16.88 -3.78 6.84
C LEU A 31 -17.61 -4.23 5.59
N ILE A 32 -17.86 -5.55 5.48
CA ILE A 32 -18.74 -6.10 4.45
C ILE A 32 -20.12 -6.32 5.07
N ILE A 33 -21.14 -5.69 4.50
CA ILE A 33 -22.54 -5.87 4.91
C ILE A 33 -23.26 -6.55 3.75
N LEU A 34 -23.83 -7.74 4.01
CA LEU A 34 -24.58 -8.51 3.00
C LEU A 34 -23.81 -8.70 1.67
N GLY A 35 -22.50 -8.92 1.75
CA GLY A 35 -21.63 -9.08 0.58
C GLY A 35 -21.13 -7.77 -0.06
N ILE A 36 -21.60 -6.61 0.39
CA ILE A 36 -21.18 -5.31 -0.13
C ILE A 36 -20.01 -4.76 0.70
N PRO A 37 -18.82 -4.53 0.09
CA PRO A 37 -17.68 -3.97 0.80
C PRO A 37 -17.83 -2.46 1.00
N LEU A 38 -18.12 -2.04 2.23
CA LEU A 38 -18.26 -0.64 2.65
C LEU A 38 -16.98 -0.16 3.34
N PHE A 39 -15.90 -0.07 2.57
CA PHE A 39 -14.62 0.46 3.04
C PHE A 39 -14.38 1.86 2.51
N SER A 40 -13.85 2.72 3.38
CA SER A 40 -13.65 4.13 3.06
C SER A 40 -12.40 4.69 3.73
N LYS A 41 -11.78 5.67 3.08
CA LYS A 41 -10.71 6.49 3.67
C LYS A 41 -11.23 7.38 4.81
N TYR A 42 -12.50 7.77 4.76
CA TYR A 42 -13.12 8.64 5.77
C TYR A 42 -13.46 7.90 7.06
N SER A 43 -13.45 6.56 7.04
CA SER A 43 -13.65 5.74 8.23
C SER A 43 -12.35 5.49 9.01
N LEU A 44 -11.20 5.98 8.52
CA LEU A 44 -9.93 5.91 9.25
C LEU A 44 -9.99 6.84 10.47
N VAL A 45 -9.52 6.35 11.61
CA VAL A 45 -9.56 7.06 12.89
C VAL A 45 -8.18 7.63 13.21
N SER A 46 -7.95 8.90 12.86
CA SER A 46 -6.72 9.61 13.25
C SER A 46 -6.71 9.89 14.76
N PRO A 47 -5.58 9.69 15.49
CA PRO A 47 -4.23 9.32 15.01
C PRO A 47 -3.93 7.81 15.08
N PHE A 48 -4.91 6.96 15.41
CA PHE A 48 -4.71 5.53 15.64
C PHE A 48 -4.51 4.73 14.35
N ASP A 49 -5.14 5.19 13.27
CA ASP A 49 -5.01 4.61 11.94
C ASP A 49 -3.92 5.31 11.12
N PRO A 50 -3.25 4.59 10.20
CA PRO A 50 -2.36 5.20 9.24
C PRO A 50 -3.15 6.11 8.26
N PRO A 51 -2.47 7.05 7.59
CA PRO A 51 -3.08 7.86 6.54
C PRO A 51 -3.65 7.03 5.39
N TYR A 52 -4.57 7.61 4.62
CA TYR A 52 -5.17 6.96 3.45
C TYR A 52 -4.11 6.45 2.48
N TYR A 53 -3.21 7.31 2.03
CA TYR A 53 -2.00 6.91 1.34
C TYR A 53 -0.79 7.15 2.23
N GLN A 54 0.03 6.11 2.39
CA GLN A 54 1.17 6.09 3.28
C GLN A 54 2.40 5.55 2.54
N ASN A 55 3.52 6.29 2.59
CA ASN A 55 4.79 5.75 2.08
C ASN A 55 5.43 4.74 3.04
N VAL A 56 6.51 4.10 2.61
CA VAL A 56 7.30 3.15 3.42
C VAL A 56 7.90 3.74 4.71
N ASN A 57 7.96 5.08 4.82
CA ASN A 57 8.44 5.78 6.01
C ASN A 57 7.30 6.23 6.94
N GLY A 58 6.05 5.95 6.59
CA GLY A 58 4.87 6.27 7.40
C GLY A 58 4.24 7.63 7.10
N ASN A 59 4.80 8.42 6.17
CA ASN A 59 4.32 9.76 5.83
C ASN A 59 3.04 9.70 4.99
N SER A 60 2.13 10.66 5.23
CA SER A 60 0.90 10.83 4.45
C SER A 60 1.19 11.36 3.05
N ILE A 61 0.44 10.88 2.06
CA ILE A 61 0.45 11.38 0.69
C ILE A 61 -0.97 11.81 0.32
N ASN A 62 -1.11 13.00 -0.28
CA ASN A 62 -2.42 13.52 -0.63
C ASN A 62 -2.97 12.87 -1.91
N ASP A 63 -2.12 12.76 -2.93
CA ASP A 63 -2.47 12.17 -4.21
C ASP A 63 -1.27 11.39 -4.77
N LEU A 64 -1.53 10.19 -5.31
CA LEU A 64 -0.55 9.37 -6.00
C LEU A 64 -0.05 10.04 -7.29
N SER A 65 -0.88 10.84 -7.95
CA SER A 65 -0.52 11.54 -9.19
C SER A 65 0.56 12.62 -8.98
N LEU A 66 0.63 13.16 -7.77
CA LEU A 66 1.55 14.23 -7.37
C LEU A 66 2.78 13.70 -6.61
N TYR A 67 2.98 12.38 -6.56
CA TYR A 67 4.09 11.81 -5.83
C TYR A 67 5.44 12.19 -6.49
N PRO A 68 6.38 12.80 -5.75
CA PRO A 68 7.60 13.36 -6.33
C PRO A 68 8.64 12.29 -6.62
N LEU A 69 9.52 12.60 -7.58
CA LEU A 69 10.80 11.90 -7.74
C LEU A 69 11.80 12.41 -6.68
N PRO A 70 12.83 11.62 -6.30
CA PRO A 70 13.82 12.05 -5.31
C PRO A 70 14.62 13.28 -5.72
N ASP A 71 15.02 13.33 -6.99
CA ASP A 71 15.82 14.39 -7.59
C ASP A 71 15.63 14.42 -9.12
N LEU A 72 16.33 15.35 -9.80
CA LEU A 72 16.20 15.60 -11.24
C LEU A 72 16.85 14.55 -12.15
N ASN A 73 17.68 13.66 -11.60
CA ASN A 73 18.33 12.59 -12.37
C ASN A 73 17.42 11.38 -12.55
N TRP A 74 16.30 11.33 -11.83
CA TRP A 74 15.33 10.27 -11.98
C TRP A 74 14.22 10.67 -12.95
N LYS A 75 13.64 9.67 -13.59
CA LYS A 75 12.39 9.78 -14.33
C LYS A 75 11.52 8.55 -14.06
N TRP A 76 10.22 8.70 -14.18
CA TRP A 76 9.32 7.56 -14.12
C TRP A 76 9.54 6.67 -15.35
N SER A 77 9.91 5.41 -15.11
CA SER A 77 9.97 4.40 -16.18
C SER A 77 8.56 3.91 -16.52
N TRP A 78 7.69 3.85 -15.51
CA TRP A 78 6.28 3.51 -15.68
C TRP A 78 5.37 4.76 -15.72
N ASP A 79 4.45 4.80 -16.69
CA ASP A 79 3.50 5.91 -16.87
C ASP A 79 2.56 6.13 -15.69
N ARG A 80 2.26 5.07 -14.93
CA ARG A 80 1.28 5.08 -13.86
C ARG A 80 1.70 4.15 -12.71
N TRP A 81 1.02 4.32 -11.58
CA TRP A 81 1.08 3.38 -10.48
C TRP A 81 0.38 2.08 -10.85
N TYR A 82 0.96 0.96 -10.42
CA TYR A 82 0.37 -0.36 -10.57
C TYR A 82 0.06 -0.94 -9.19
N VAL A 83 -0.98 -1.77 -9.12
CA VAL A 83 -1.30 -2.51 -7.90
C VAL A 83 -0.41 -3.74 -7.85
N LEU A 84 0.28 -3.94 -6.72
CA LEU A 84 1.09 -5.12 -6.50
C LEU A 84 0.16 -6.31 -6.21
N MET A 85 0.01 -7.20 -7.18
CA MET A 85 -0.83 -8.41 -7.09
C MET A 85 -0.06 -9.65 -6.64
N ASN A 86 1.09 -9.46 -6.00
CA ASN A 86 1.89 -10.54 -5.43
C ASN A 86 1.29 -10.98 -4.08
N ASP A 87 1.46 -12.26 -3.73
CA ASP A 87 0.98 -12.86 -2.48
C ASP A 87 -0.55 -13.06 -2.39
N ASP A 88 -1.05 -13.28 -1.16
CA ASP A 88 -2.47 -13.50 -0.84
C ASP A 88 -3.23 -12.17 -0.84
N VAL A 89 -3.66 -11.72 -2.02
CA VAL A 89 -4.51 -10.53 -2.26
C VAL A 89 -5.85 -10.91 -2.91
N ASP A 90 -6.87 -10.06 -2.77
CA ASP A 90 -8.13 -10.23 -3.51
C ASP A 90 -8.01 -9.83 -5.00
N ASP A 91 -9.11 -9.93 -5.74
CA ASP A 91 -9.23 -9.57 -7.15
C ASP A 91 -8.93 -8.09 -7.46
N LYS A 92 -8.89 -7.23 -6.43
CA LYS A 92 -8.63 -5.78 -6.51
C LYS A 92 -7.30 -5.39 -5.84
N GLY A 93 -6.52 -6.37 -5.39
CA GLY A 93 -5.22 -6.19 -4.73
C GLY A 93 -5.30 -5.75 -3.27
N PHE A 94 -6.44 -5.94 -2.61
CA PHE A 94 -6.57 -5.69 -1.18
C PHE A 94 -6.21 -6.92 -0.35
N VAL A 95 -5.57 -6.65 0.78
CA VAL A 95 -5.45 -7.56 1.91
C VAL A 95 -6.27 -7.04 3.08
N TYR A 96 -6.77 -7.94 3.91
CA TYR A 96 -7.66 -7.65 5.03
C TYR A 96 -7.06 -8.08 6.36
N SER A 97 -7.42 -7.36 7.42
CA SER A 97 -7.08 -7.69 8.80
C SER A 97 -8.23 -7.30 9.74
N ALA A 98 -8.18 -7.78 10.97
CA ALA A 98 -9.22 -7.58 11.99
C ALA A 98 -9.40 -6.09 12.33
N ILE A 99 -8.54 -5.51 13.18
CA ILE A 99 -8.75 -4.14 13.73
C ILE A 99 -7.52 -3.25 13.63
N ASN A 100 -6.31 -3.84 13.68
CA ASN A 100 -5.05 -3.10 13.82
C ASN A 100 -4.19 -3.18 12.55
N PHE A 101 -3.78 -2.04 12.01
CA PHE A 101 -2.91 -1.93 10.84
C PHE A 101 -1.47 -2.41 11.09
N ASN A 102 -1.06 -2.56 12.35
CA ASN A 102 0.20 -3.17 12.75
C ASN A 102 0.16 -4.70 12.80
N SER A 103 -1.01 -5.31 12.50
CA SER A 103 -1.16 -6.76 12.41
C SER A 103 -0.11 -7.38 11.48
N VAL A 104 0.32 -8.59 11.84
CA VAL A 104 1.11 -9.49 10.98
C VAL A 104 0.21 -10.43 10.17
N ASN A 105 -1.07 -10.53 10.56
CA ASN A 105 -2.05 -11.42 9.95
C ASN A 105 -2.89 -10.65 8.93
N TRP A 106 -2.39 -10.59 7.71
CA TRP A 106 -3.11 -10.08 6.54
C TRP A 106 -3.50 -11.24 5.63
N LYS A 107 -4.70 -11.18 5.04
CA LYS A 107 -5.23 -12.21 4.14
C LYS A 107 -5.99 -11.57 2.98
N GLY A 108 -5.83 -12.10 1.77
CA GLY A 108 -6.53 -11.64 0.58
C GLY A 108 -8.01 -11.99 0.62
N LYS A 109 -8.35 -13.14 1.21
CA LYS A 109 -9.75 -13.51 1.45
C LYS A 109 -10.34 -12.81 2.67
N TYR A 110 -11.40 -12.05 2.46
CA TYR A 110 -12.20 -11.47 3.55
C TYR A 110 -12.75 -12.55 4.50
N LYS A 111 -12.74 -12.24 5.80
CA LYS A 111 -13.41 -13.01 6.87
C LYS A 111 -14.26 -12.06 7.71
N PHE A 112 -15.37 -12.58 8.23
CA PHE A 112 -16.20 -11.84 9.18
C PHE A 112 -15.34 -11.34 10.36
N GLY A 113 -15.50 -10.07 10.73
CA GLY A 113 -14.66 -9.40 11.73
C GLY A 113 -13.44 -8.66 11.15
N ASN A 114 -13.11 -8.82 9.86
CA ASN A 114 -12.15 -7.94 9.21
C ASN A 114 -12.76 -6.55 9.05
N SER A 115 -12.11 -5.55 9.64
CA SER A 115 -12.57 -4.15 9.60
C SER A 115 -11.60 -3.20 8.92
N ILE A 116 -10.41 -3.69 8.54
CA ILE A 116 -9.41 -2.89 7.84
C ILE A 116 -8.92 -3.62 6.59
N ARG A 117 -8.58 -2.85 5.56
CA ARG A 117 -7.94 -3.36 4.35
C ARG A 117 -6.80 -2.46 3.91
N ARG A 118 -5.83 -3.05 3.23
CA ARG A 118 -4.67 -2.38 2.66
C ARG A 118 -4.43 -2.85 1.23
N ARG A 119 -4.08 -1.92 0.34
CA ARG A 119 -3.63 -2.21 -1.02
C ARG A 119 -2.26 -1.59 -1.26
N ILE A 120 -1.39 -2.29 -1.97
CA ILE A 120 -0.03 -1.82 -2.24
C ILE A 120 0.05 -1.34 -3.68
N TRP A 121 0.52 -0.11 -3.83
CA TRP A 121 0.83 0.52 -5.09
C TRP A 121 2.34 0.56 -5.27
N ILE A 122 2.79 0.27 -6.48
CA ILE A 122 4.19 0.29 -6.87
C ILE A 122 4.38 1.09 -8.16
N ARG A 123 5.47 1.85 -8.24
CA ARG A 123 5.86 2.55 -9.47
C ARG A 123 7.36 2.53 -9.65
N MET A 124 7.80 2.13 -10.84
CA MET A 124 9.21 2.05 -11.20
C MET A 124 9.72 3.38 -11.73
N ARG A 125 10.91 3.74 -11.28
CA ARG A 125 11.70 4.88 -11.76
C ARG A 125 13.08 4.40 -12.22
N GLU A 126 13.67 5.15 -13.11
CA GLU A 126 15.02 4.91 -13.61
C GLU A 126 15.85 6.19 -13.66
N LYS A 127 17.17 6.06 -13.59
CA LYS A 127 18.14 7.13 -13.89
C LYS A 127 18.53 7.10 -15.36
#